data_AF-A0A7X7QZY0-F1
#
_entry.id   AF-A0A7X7QZY0-F1
#
_cell.length_a   1.000
_cell.length_b   1.000
_cell.length_c   1.000
_cell.angle_alpha   90.00
_cell.angle_beta   90.00
_cell.angle_gamma   90.00
#
_symmetry.space_group_name_H-M   'P 1'
#
loop_
_entity.id
_entity.type
_entity.pdbx_description
1 polymer ?
#
loop_
_entity_poly.entity_id
_entity_poly.type
_entity_poly.pdbx_seq_one_letter_code
_entity_poly.pdbx_strand_id
1 'polypeptide(L)' 'MPKTTFRIDDREYPPSWCDRCKHLQRDLGLYCAAFPPVKGSTGIPREFLFRGIKHDRPYAGDHGIRFEPVEEGK' A
#
# COMPACT_ATOMS: atom_id res chain seq x y z
N MET A 1 6.22 -6.53 -22.24
CA MET A 1 5.44 -6.42 -20.98
C MET A 1 6.22 -5.48 -20.07
N PRO A 2 5.71 -4.31 -19.69
CA PRO A 2 6.48 -3.40 -18.84
C PRO A 2 6.72 -4.07 -17.47
N LYS A 3 7.99 -4.07 -17.04
CA LYS A 3 8.46 -4.77 -15.84
C LYS A 3 7.70 -4.25 -14.62
N THR A 4 6.88 -5.11 -14.01
CA THR A 4 5.95 -4.78 -12.92
C THR A 4 6.64 -4.72 -11.56
N THR A 5 7.92 -4.32 -11.52
CA THR A 5 8.73 -4.30 -10.30
C THR A 5 9.36 -2.92 -10.13
N PHE A 6 9.42 -2.45 -8.89
CA PHE A 6 10.08 -1.20 -8.53
C PHE A 6 11.41 -1.51 -7.86
N ARG A 7 12.43 -0.69 -8.16
CA ARG A 7 13.76 -0.83 -7.57
C ARG A 7 13.97 0.24 -6.51
N ILE A 8 14.39 -0.20 -5.32
CA ILE A 8 14.91 0.66 -4.28
C ILE A 8 16.30 0.09 -3.97
N ASP A 9 17.34 0.89 -4.21
CA ASP A 9 18.73 0.45 -4.26
C ASP A 9 18.93 -0.71 -5.27
N ASP A 10 19.70 -1.74 -4.91
CA ASP A 10 19.90 -2.98 -5.70
C ASP A 10 18.83 -4.06 -5.46
N ARG A 11 17.75 -3.76 -4.71
CA ARG A 11 16.67 -4.71 -4.45
C ARG A 11 15.46 -4.48 -5.34
N GLU A 12 15.01 -5.56 -5.95
CA GLU A 12 13.78 -5.62 -6.72
C GLU A 12 12.62 -6.00 -5.79
N TYR A 13 11.59 -5.14 -5.74
CA TYR A 13 10.41 -5.38 -4.94
C TYR A 13 9.20 -5.70 -5.83
N PRO A 14 8.33 -6.65 -5.41
CA PRO A 14 7.07 -6.86 -6.07
C PRO A 14 6.21 -5.58 -6.02
N PRO A 15 5.29 -5.39 -6.97
CA PRO A 15 4.39 -4.25 -6.97
C PRO A 15 3.52 -4.28 -5.72
N SER A 16 3.36 -3.13 -5.06
CA SER A 16 2.53 -3.03 -3.86
C SER A 16 1.06 -3.16 -4.22
N TRP A 17 0.29 -3.91 -3.41
CA TRP A 17 -1.18 -3.94 -3.55
C TRP A 17 -1.82 -2.61 -3.16
N CYS A 18 -1.12 -1.76 -2.42
CA CYS A 18 -1.58 -0.42 -2.10
C CYS A 18 -1.84 0.40 -3.37
N ASP A 19 -1.07 0.18 -4.44
CA ASP A 19 -1.21 0.90 -5.72
C ASP A 19 -2.50 0.58 -6.46
N ARG A 20 -3.15 -0.53 -6.07
CA ARG A 20 -4.41 -0.99 -6.62
C ARG A 20 -5.58 -0.76 -5.66
N CYS A 21 -5.35 -0.07 -4.54
CA CYS A 21 -6.34 0.13 -3.50
C CYS A 21 -6.85 1.58 -3.51
N LYS A 22 -8.18 1.78 -3.47
CA LYS A 22 -8.78 3.12 -3.47
C LYS A 22 -8.44 3.96 -2.23
N HIS A 23 -7.96 3.32 -1.16
CA HIS A 23 -7.60 3.98 0.09
C HIS A 23 -6.19 4.57 0.09
N LEU A 24 -5.35 4.23 -0.90
CA LEU A 24 -4.01 4.82 -1.00
C LEU A 24 -4.11 6.23 -1.57
N GLN A 25 -3.74 7.22 -0.77
CA GLN A 25 -3.58 8.61 -1.18
C GLN A 25 -2.09 8.90 -1.36
N ARG A 26 -1.72 9.61 -2.44
CA ARG A 26 -0.32 9.90 -2.82
C ARG A 26 0.02 11.39 -2.84
N ASP A 27 -0.97 12.27 -2.71
CA ASP A 27 -0.83 13.71 -2.97
C ASP A 27 0.18 14.40 -2.04
N LEU A 28 0.35 13.90 -0.80
CA LEU A 28 1.25 14.48 0.21
C LEU A 28 2.23 13.43 0.80
N GLY A 29 2.33 12.24 0.18
CA GLY A 29 3.06 11.09 0.69
C GLY A 29 2.22 9.81 0.64
N LEU A 30 2.77 8.67 1.11
CA LEU A 30 2.02 7.41 1.21
C LEU A 30 1.07 7.47 2.42
N TYR A 31 -0.20 7.75 2.17
CA TYR A 31 -1.24 7.80 3.21
C TYR A 31 -2.30 6.72 2.96
N CYS A 32 -2.73 6.05 4.03
CA CYS A 32 -3.83 5.10 4.02
C CYS A 32 -4.66 5.27 5.30
N ALA A 33 -5.99 5.37 5.19
CA ALA A 33 -6.86 5.54 6.35
C ALA A 33 -6.84 4.32 7.30
N ALA A 34 -6.53 3.13 6.78
CA ALA A 34 -6.35 1.92 7.59
C ALA A 34 -5.15 2.06 8.54
N PHE A 35 -4.08 2.70 8.07
CA PHE A 35 -2.84 2.87 8.82
C PHE A 35 -2.41 4.34 8.76
N PRO A 36 -3.02 5.22 9.56
CA PRO A 36 -2.74 6.64 9.49
C PRO A 36 -1.30 6.95 9.90
N PRO A 37 -0.72 8.04 9.36
CA PRO A 37 0.64 8.45 9.65
C PRO A 37 0.81 8.80 11.12
N VAL A 38 1.99 8.45 11.63
CA VAL A 38 2.45 8.77 12.98
C VAL A 38 3.81 9.47 12.88
N LYS A 39 4.23 10.19 13.91
CA LYS A 39 5.48 11.00 13.86
C LYS A 39 6.67 10.15 13.36
N GLY A 40 7.19 10.50 12.17
CA GLY A 40 8.33 9.80 11.54
C GLY A 40 7.97 8.56 10.71
N SER A 41 6.70 8.28 10.43
CA SER A 41 6.26 7.12 9.66
C SER A 41 4.96 7.40 8.89
N THR A 42 4.75 6.68 7.78
CA THR A 42 3.48 6.68 7.04
C THR A 42 2.37 5.94 7.79
N GLY A 43 2.70 5.22 8.88
CA GLY A 43 1.78 4.33 9.59
C GLY A 43 1.64 2.96 8.94
N ILE A 44 1.81 2.89 7.61
CA ILE A 44 1.69 1.67 6.82
C ILE A 44 2.88 0.73 7.10
N PRO A 45 2.64 -0.51 7.54
CA PRO A 45 3.72 -1.48 7.74
C PRO A 45 4.49 -1.75 6.44
N ARG A 46 5.82 -1.81 6.55
CA ARG A 46 6.74 -2.03 5.42
C ARG A 46 6.42 -3.29 4.60
N GLU A 47 5.79 -4.28 5.20
CA GLU A 47 5.45 -5.53 4.53
C GLU A 47 4.34 -5.36 3.48
N PHE A 48 3.38 -4.46 3.73
CA PHE A 48 2.37 -4.10 2.72
C PHE A 48 2.98 -3.28 1.57
N LEU A 49 3.95 -2.42 1.89
CA LEU A 49 4.62 -1.57 0.90
C LEU A 49 5.60 -2.36 0.03
N PHE A 50 6.38 -3.28 0.60
CA PHE A 50 7.54 -3.87 -0.07
C PHE A 50 7.45 -5.38 -0.27
N ARG A 51 6.60 -6.12 0.46
CA ARG A 51 6.52 -7.58 0.33
C ARG A 51 5.37 -8.07 -0.54
N GLY A 52 4.63 -7.16 -1.18
CA GLY A 52 3.50 -7.52 -2.03
C GLY A 52 2.37 -8.22 -1.26
N ILE A 53 2.22 -7.92 0.04
CA ILE A 53 1.12 -8.46 0.85
C ILE A 53 -0.16 -7.70 0.52
N LYS A 54 -1.23 -8.45 0.25
CA LYS A 54 -2.57 -7.89 0.07
C LYS A 54 -3.24 -7.72 1.43
N HIS A 55 -3.82 -6.56 1.69
CA HIS A 55 -4.55 -6.25 2.92
C HIS A 55 -6.03 -6.65 2.83
N ASP A 56 -6.31 -7.91 2.50
CA ASP A 56 -7.68 -8.43 2.31
C ASP A 56 -8.27 -9.11 3.55
N ARG A 57 -7.46 -9.29 4.59
CA ARG A 57 -7.86 -9.81 5.91
C ARG A 57 -7.74 -8.73 6.99
N PRO A 58 -8.47 -8.86 8.10
CA PRO A 58 -8.30 -7.98 9.26
C PRO A 58 -6.87 -8.01 9.78
N TYR A 59 -6.36 -6.85 10.16
CA TYR A 59 -5.06 -6.67 10.80
C TYR A 59 -5.17 -5.81 12.06
N ALA A 60 -4.34 -6.10 13.05
CA ALA A 60 -4.30 -5.28 14.26
C ALA A 60 -3.89 -3.84 13.89
N GLY A 61 -4.73 -2.88 14.24
CA GLY A 61 -4.50 -1.46 13.98
C GLY A 61 -4.89 -0.97 12.58
N ASP A 62 -5.62 -1.76 11.78
CA ASP A 62 -6.07 -1.38 10.43
C ASP A 62 -7.39 -0.56 10.41
N HIS A 63 -7.88 -0.17 11.58
CA HIS A 63 -9.15 0.54 11.80
C HIS A 63 -10.36 -0.11 11.10
N GLY A 64 -10.31 -1.43 10.87
CA GLY A 64 -11.38 -2.18 10.21
C GLY A 64 -11.48 -1.95 8.71
N ILE A 65 -10.58 -1.16 8.12
CA ILE A 65 -10.54 -0.91 6.68
C ILE A 65 -9.76 -2.04 6.01
N ARG A 66 -10.27 -2.53 4.88
CA ARG A 66 -9.63 -3.60 4.10
C ARG A 66 -9.38 -3.14 2.68
N PHE A 67 -8.63 -3.94 1.94
CA PHE A 67 -8.37 -3.74 0.53
C PHE A 67 -9.69 -3.61 -0.23
N GLU A 68 -9.82 -2.48 -0.93
CA GLU A 68 -10.89 -2.23 -1.89
C GLU A 68 -10.23 -1.79 -3.19
N PRO A 69 -10.44 -2.51 -4.29
CA PRO A 69 -9.77 -2.21 -5.55
C PRO A 69 -10.16 -0.80 -6.03
N VAL A 70 -9.24 -0.11 -6.70
CA VAL A 70 -9.62 1.04 -7.53
C VAL A 70 -10.58 0.55 -8.61
N GLU A 71 -11.75 1.18 -8.74
CA GLU A 71 -12.62 0.85 -9.88
C GLU A 71 -11.92 1.36 -11.13
N GLU A 72 -11.59 0.46 -12.06
CA GLU A 72 -11.14 0.85 -13.39
C GLU A 72 -12.31 1.55 -14.08
N GLY A 73 -12.28 2.88 -14.11
CA GLY A 73 -13.18 3.68 -14.92
C GLY A 73 -13.10 3.17 -16.36
N LYS A 74 -14.24 2.67 -16.84
CA LYS A 74 -14.44 2.15 -18.20
C LYS A 74 -14.30 3.27 -19.23
#